data_AF-A0ABD5BD94-F1
#
_entry.id   AF-A0ABD5BD94-F1
#
_cell.length_a   1.000
_cell.length_b   1.000
_cell.length_c   1.000
_cell.angle_alpha   90.00
_cell.angle_beta   90.00
_cell.angle_gamma   90.00
#
_symmetry.space_group_name_H-M   'P 1'
#
loop_
_entity.id
_entity.type
_entity.pdbx_description
1 polymer ?
#
loop_
_entity_poly.entity_id
_entity_poly.type
_entity_poly.pdbx_seq_one_letter_code
_entity_poly.pdbx_strand_id
1 'polypeptide(L)' 'ALGVDDVAATCDSIRRAGGKVTREAGPVKGGTTVIAFVEDPDGYKIELIENKHAGQGLGH' A
#
# COMPACT_ATOMS: atom_id res chain seq x y z
N ALA A 1 -6.90 6.00 -0.86
CA ALA A 1 -6.19 4.74 -0.65
C ALA A 1 -6.92 3.61 -1.38
N LEU A 2 -6.20 2.58 -1.80
CA LEU A 2 -6.75 1.35 -2.40
C LEU A 2 -6.46 0.18 -1.47
N GLY A 3 -7.49 -0.58 -1.09
CA GLY A 3 -7.34 -1.81 -0.34
C GLY A 3 -6.92 -2.95 -1.25
N VAL A 4 -5.90 -3.71 -0.84
CA VAL A 4 -5.36 -4.86 -1.60
C VAL A 4 -5.09 -6.03 -0.66
N ASP A 5 -5.13 -7.25 -1.16
CA ASP A 5 -4.99 -8.44 -0.29
C ASP A 5 -3.55 -8.69 0.15
N ASP A 6 -2.58 -8.29 -0.68
CA ASP A 6 -1.15 -8.37 -0.43
C ASP A 6 -0.45 -7.13 -1.02
N VAL A 7 0.01 -6.24 -0.14
CA VAL A 7 0.62 -4.98 -0.58
C VAL A 7 1.98 -5.22 -1.22
N ALA A 8 2.75 -6.20 -0.74
CA ALA A 8 4.07 -6.50 -1.28
C ALA A 8 3.96 -7.04 -2.72
N ALA A 9 3.08 -8.01 -2.96
CA ALA A 9 2.82 -8.55 -4.28
C ALA A 9 2.26 -7.49 -5.25
N THR A 10 1.44 -6.57 -4.73
CA THR A 10 0.92 -5.44 -5.52
C THR A 10 2.05 -4.50 -5.92
N CYS A 11 2.95 -4.13 -5.00
CA CYS A 11 4.13 -3.30 -5.31
C CYS A 11 5.03 -3.95 -6.37
N ASP A 12 5.28 -5.26 -6.27
CA ASP A 12 6.04 -6.01 -7.28
C ASP A 12 5.39 -5.94 -8.66
N SER A 13 4.08 -6.14 -8.72
CA SER A 13 3.32 -6.06 -9.98
C SER A 13 3.37 -4.67 -10.59
N ILE A 14 3.26 -3.62 -9.77
CA ILE A 14 3.36 -2.22 -10.20
C ILE A 14 4.76 -1.93 -10.77
N ARG A 15 5.83 -2.37 -10.10
CA ARG A 15 7.21 -2.20 -10.62
C ARG A 15 7.40 -2.89 -11.97
N ARG A 16 6.90 -4.13 -12.10
CA ARG A 16 6.98 -4.91 -13.35
C ARG A 16 6.22 -4.24 -14.49
N ALA A 17 5.15 -3.51 -14.17
CA ALA A 17 4.39 -2.70 -15.12
C ALA A 17 5.02 -1.32 -15.41
N GLY A 18 6.19 -1.00 -14.85
CA GLY A 18 6.86 0.29 -15.02
C GLY A 18 6.35 1.41 -14.11
N GLY A 19 5.49 1.08 -13.14
CA GLY A 19 4.99 2.04 -12.16
C GLY A 19 6.01 2.35 -11.06
N LYS A 20 5.82 3.51 -10.40
CA LYS A 20 6.74 4.02 -9.39
C LYS A 20 6.23 3.70 -7.98
N VAL A 21 7.00 2.93 -7.21
CA VAL A 21 6.76 2.75 -5.77
C VAL A 21 7.59 3.79 -5.02
N THR A 22 6.93 4.68 -4.27
CA THR A 22 7.56 5.78 -3.52
C THR A 22 7.78 5.46 -2.05
N ARG A 23 7.05 4.47 -1.52
CA ARG A 23 7.30 3.86 -0.22
C ARG A 23 6.98 2.37 -0.30
N GLU A 24 7.95 1.55 0.09
CA GLU A 24 7.84 0.10 0.15
C GLU A 24 6.76 -0.37 1.12
N ALA A 25 6.25 -1.58 0.86
CA ALA A 25 5.32 -2.27 1.74
C ALA A 25 5.93 -2.43 3.14
N GLY A 26 5.25 -1.91 4.15
CA GLY A 26 5.67 -2.09 5.54
C GLY A 26 4.63 -1.55 6.52
N PRO A 27 4.72 -1.95 7.81
CA PRO A 27 3.79 -1.48 8.82
C PRO A 27 3.84 0.05 8.96
N VAL A 28 2.68 0.65 9.24
CA VAL A 28 2.60 2.05 9.68
C VAL A 28 3.39 2.24 10.98
N LYS A 29 3.91 3.45 11.20
CA LYS A 29 4.57 3.78 12.46
C LYS A 29 3.56 3.66 13.61
N GLY A 30 3.85 2.79 14.58
CA GLY A 30 3.00 2.58 15.76
C GLY A 30 1.79 1.67 15.53
N GLY A 31 1.71 0.97 14.41
CA GLY A 31 0.65 0.00 14.14
C GLY A 31 1.14 -1.20 13.36
N THR A 32 0.23 -2.12 13.04
CA THR A 32 0.54 -3.36 12.31
C THR A 32 0.03 -3.36 10.88
N THR A 33 -0.82 -2.40 10.51
CA THR A 33 -1.35 -2.27 9.15
C THR A 33 -0.21 -2.04 8.16
N VAL A 34 -0.05 -2.95 7.21
CA VAL A 34 0.93 -2.86 6.13
C VAL A 34 0.40 -1.90 5.07
N ILE A 35 1.21 -0.90 4.73
CA ILE A 35 0.90 0.06 3.66
C ILE A 35 2.10 0.29 2.75
N ALA A 36 1.82 0.79 1.54
CA ALA A 36 2.81 1.27 0.59
C ALA A 36 2.30 2.54 -0.10
N PHE A 37 3.19 3.28 -0.75
CA PHE A 37 2.81 4.38 -1.63
C PHE A 37 3.34 4.16 -3.04
N VAL A 38 2.49 4.41 -4.02
CA VAL A 38 2.85 4.43 -5.44
C VAL A 38 2.51 5.79 -6.04
N GLU A 39 3.11 6.12 -7.16
CA GLU A 39 2.89 7.38 -7.87
C GLU A 39 2.42 7.08 -9.30
N ASP A 40 1.36 7.75 -9.73
CA ASP A 40 0.86 7.68 -11.10
C ASP A 40 1.66 8.62 -12.04
N PRO A 41 1.46 8.57 -13.36
CA PRO A 41 2.18 9.43 -14.31
C PRO A 41 1.97 10.94 -14.11
N ASP A 42 0.87 11.34 -13.48
CA ASP A 42 0.54 12.73 -13.18
C ASP A 42 1.17 13.22 -11.86
N GLY A 43 1.83 12.31 -11.12
CA GLY A 43 2.52 12.60 -9.86
C GLY A 43 1.65 12.43 -8.61
N TYR A 44 0.42 11.93 -8.73
CA TYR A 44 -0.42 11.68 -7.56
C TYR A 44 0.05 10.45 -6.81
N LYS A 45 0.13 10.59 -5.48
CA LYS A 45 0.50 9.48 -4.60
C LYS A 45 -0.73 8.70 -4.17
N ILE A 46 -0.73 7.42 -4.48
CA ILE A 46 -1.78 6.47 -4.11
C ILE A 46 -1.26 5.60 -2.97
N GLU A 47 -1.98 5.61 -1.86
CA GLU A 47 -1.72 4.71 -0.73
C GLU A 47 -2.36 3.35 -0.98
N LEU A 48 -1.59 2.28 -0.83
CA LEU A 48 -2.04 0.89 -0.82
C LEU A 48 -2.14 0.41 0.64
N ILE A 49 -3.25 -0.23 1.01
CA ILE A 49 -3.50 -0.72 2.36
C ILE A 49 -3.82 -2.22 2.31
N GLU A 50 -3.16 -3.02 3.15
CA GLU A 50 -3.38 -4.46 3.17
C GLU A 50 -4.69 -4.84 3.88
N ASN A 51 -5.57 -5.56 3.16
CA ASN A 51 -6.91 -5.93 3.62
C ASN A 51 -6.92 -6.91 4.79
N LYS A 52 -5.85 -7.69 4.98
CA LYS A 52 -5.75 -8.66 6.10
C LYS A 52 -6.02 -8.01 7.46
N HIS A 53 -5.75 -6.72 7.62
CA HIS A 53 -6.05 -5.95 8.83
C HIS A 53 -7.15 -4.88 8.63
N ALA A 54 -7.60 -4.62 7.40
CA ALA A 54 -8.62 -3.59 7.13
C ALA A 54 -10.02 -3.94 7.68
N GLY A 55 -10.26 -5.22 8.03
CA GLY A 55 -11.46 -5.65 8.75
C GLY A 55 -11.47 -5.27 10.25
N GLN A 56 -10.34 -4.85 10.81
CA GLN A 56 -10.22 -4.38 12.19
C GLN A 56 -10.01 -2.86 12.16
N GLY A 57 -11.04 -2.15 11.68
CA GLY A 57 -11.08 -0.70 11.67
C GLY A 57 -10.89 -0.14 13.08
N LEU A 58 -9.94 0.80 13.20
CA LEU A 58 -9.91 1.92 14.15
C LEU A 58 -10.95 1.86 15.28
N GLY A 59 -10.67 1.08 16.31
CA GLY A 59 -11.55 0.95 17.46
C GLY A 59 -10.80 0.40 18.66
N HIS A 60 -10.27 1.31 19.49
CA HIS A 60 -10.33 1.32 20.95
C HIS A 60 -9.99 2.72 21.45
#